data_AF-Q4CLU4-F1
#
_entry.id   AF-Q4CLU4-F1
#
_cell.length_a   1.000
_cell.length_b   1.000
_cell.length_c   1.000
_cell.angle_alpha   90.00
_cell.angle_beta   90.00
_cell.angle_gamma   90.00
#
_symmetry.space_group_name_H-M   'P 1'
#
loop_
_entity.id
_entity.type
_entity.pdbx_description
1 polymer ?
#
loop_
_entity_poly.entity_id
_entity_poly.type
_entity_poly.pdbx_seq_one_letter_code
_entity_poly.pdbx_strand_id
1 'polypeptide(L)'
;GWGMIVVTSPNEGNFKEWEKQSGSVRIVMNCPEKDDVKAMCVCMKRNEPTVQAVYMKMVEGRMDKVGPLLRYVFDQRKYKERIDSCRSTVNKMALPDTNYYSVLGTDKVCDGSHVSHKLVKVVRVRGKDDSELPYNALVSSHLAELTLCKLAELMVPNDFNLLILAIKDDLISKVLEDHSLFAFLSEAFVNAIIPKLRELKLEKDAPPHRCALRVRLHERPFKPCLLECLENFKEKINIESQVLYKPEAENFPLVDGFFFMDSNPKTLVGLQITTASAHHTIPSTVRQFNERMAKYFEGWEEFSEGLSWEIVYIQHADSTPMTGWQRCGPLKSDNLSPAEKEIVAFWEKEVHQYQVSVSSRDFRRKEAPPIVEEEQEQETE
;
A
#
# COMPACT_ATOMS: atom_id res chain seq x y z
N GLY A 1 -17.12 26.62 39.42
CA GLY A 1 -15.81 27.29 39.47
C GLY A 1 -15.32 27.55 38.07
N TRP A 2 -14.23 28.31 37.90
CA TRP A 2 -13.58 28.48 36.60
C TRP A 2 -12.70 27.27 36.31
N GLY A 3 -12.83 26.68 35.12
CA GLY A 3 -11.89 25.68 34.61
C GLY A 3 -10.72 26.36 33.91
N MET A 4 -9.51 25.80 34.04
CA MET A 4 -8.32 26.24 33.31
C MET A 4 -7.82 25.07 32.45
N ILE A 5 -7.60 25.32 31.16
CA ILE A 5 -6.98 24.36 30.25
C ILE A 5 -5.52 24.78 30.07
N VAL A 6 -4.59 23.91 30.45
CA VAL A 6 -3.15 24.14 30.32
C VAL A 6 -2.61 23.25 29.20
N VAL A 7 -2.25 23.87 28.07
CA VAL A 7 -1.57 23.19 26.95
C VAL A 7 -0.08 23.44 27.08
N THR A 8 0.73 22.38 27.21
CA THR A 8 2.19 22.49 27.20
C THR A 8 2.78 21.93 25.91
N SER A 9 4.05 22.26 25.64
CA SER A 9 4.84 21.57 24.61
C SER A 9 4.94 20.07 24.93
N PRO A 10 5.01 19.17 23.92
CA PRO A 10 5.24 17.75 24.13
C PRO A 10 6.65 17.50 24.69
N ASN A 11 6.77 17.60 26.02
CA ASN A 11 7.92 17.28 26.83
C ASN A 11 7.54 16.07 27.69
N GLU A 12 8.31 14.99 27.55
CA GLU A 12 8.10 13.74 28.25
C GLU A 12 8.08 13.92 29.78
N GLY A 13 8.87 14.87 30.32
CA GLY A 13 8.87 15.20 31.74
C GLY A 13 7.52 15.73 32.24
N ASN A 14 6.90 16.65 31.50
CA ASN A 14 5.57 17.18 31.83
C ASN A 14 4.53 16.06 31.86
N PHE A 15 4.57 15.18 30.84
CA PHE A 15 3.63 14.06 30.71
C PHE A 15 3.79 13.04 31.85
N LYS A 16 5.03 12.67 32.19
CA LYS A 16 5.34 11.75 33.30
C LYS A 16 4.96 12.31 34.67
N GLU A 17 5.05 13.62 34.89
CA GLU A 17 4.53 14.23 36.14
C GLU A 17 3.00 14.33 36.15
N TRP A 18 2.33 14.41 34.99
CA TRP A 18 0.87 14.41 34.90
C TRP A 18 0.27 13.01 35.10
N GLU A 19 0.85 11.94 34.54
CA GLU A 19 0.38 10.56 34.78
C GLU A 19 0.48 10.12 36.26
N LYS A 20 1.35 10.75 37.05
CA LYS A 20 1.43 10.52 38.51
C LYS A 20 0.30 11.17 39.30
N GLN A 21 -0.47 12.10 38.71
CA GLN A 21 -1.52 12.83 39.42
C GLN A 21 -2.79 11.97 39.53
N SER A 22 -3.31 11.80 40.74
CA SER A 22 -4.56 11.07 40.98
C SER A 22 -5.72 11.76 40.25
N GLY A 23 -6.38 11.02 39.35
CA GLY A 23 -7.44 11.55 38.51
C GLY A 23 -6.98 12.11 37.15
N SER A 24 -5.71 11.96 36.76
CA SER A 24 -5.28 12.22 35.38
C SER A 24 -6.02 11.30 34.39
N VAL A 25 -6.48 11.84 33.26
CA VAL A 25 -7.17 11.08 32.20
C VAL A 25 -6.40 11.23 30.89
N ARG A 26 -5.89 10.11 30.35
CA ARG A 26 -5.18 10.09 29.07
C ARG A 26 -6.17 10.10 27.91
N ILE A 27 -6.44 11.29 27.36
CA ILE A 27 -7.24 11.45 26.14
C ILE A 27 -6.30 11.39 24.92
N VAL A 28 -6.51 10.40 24.05
CA VAL A 28 -5.83 10.31 22.75
C VAL A 28 -6.74 10.92 21.68
N MET A 29 -6.20 11.81 20.86
CA MET A 29 -6.92 12.45 19.77
C MET A 29 -6.17 12.20 18.47
N ASN A 30 -6.91 11.93 17.39
CA ASN A 30 -6.31 11.85 16.06
C ASN A 30 -5.78 13.21 15.62
N CYS A 31 -4.82 13.19 14.70
CA CYS A 31 -4.52 14.39 13.91
C CYS A 31 -5.74 14.72 13.02
N PRO A 32 -5.90 15.98 12.57
CA PRO A 32 -6.98 16.37 11.66
C PRO A 32 -7.04 15.48 10.41
N GLU A 33 -8.22 15.28 9.84
CA GLU A 33 -8.38 14.46 8.62
C GLU A 33 -8.24 15.31 7.34
N LYS A 34 -8.30 14.68 6.16
CA LYS A 34 -8.12 15.38 4.87
C LYS A 34 -9.13 16.53 4.72
N ASP A 35 -10.37 16.33 5.15
CA ASP A 35 -11.43 17.34 5.05
C ASP A 35 -11.36 18.44 6.11
N ASP A 36 -10.83 18.18 7.32
CA ASP A 36 -10.51 19.24 8.30
C ASP A 36 -9.51 20.23 7.72
N VAL A 37 -8.45 19.73 7.07
CA VAL A 37 -7.42 20.57 6.48
C VAL A 37 -7.92 21.29 5.23
N LYS A 38 -8.84 20.69 4.45
CA LYS A 38 -9.58 21.42 3.40
C LYS A 38 -10.41 22.56 3.98
N ALA A 39 -11.14 22.34 5.07
CA ALA A 39 -11.89 23.40 5.76
C ALA A 39 -10.96 24.53 6.26
N MET A 40 -9.78 24.20 6.80
CA MET A 40 -8.75 25.19 7.13
C MET A 40 -8.28 25.97 5.89
N CYS A 41 -7.99 25.30 4.77
CA CYS A 41 -7.60 25.95 3.51
C CYS A 41 -8.68 26.91 2.99
N VAL A 42 -9.94 26.47 3.00
CA VAL A 42 -11.09 27.29 2.59
C VAL A 42 -11.19 28.54 3.46
N CYS A 43 -11.09 28.41 4.79
CA CYS A 43 -11.09 29.53 5.72
C CYS A 43 -9.89 30.48 5.52
N MET A 44 -8.67 29.94 5.37
CA MET A 44 -7.44 30.72 5.16
C MET A 44 -7.43 31.50 3.85
N LYS A 45 -8.08 30.97 2.80
CA LYS A 45 -8.16 31.59 1.45
C LYS A 45 -9.56 32.03 1.04
N ARG A 46 -10.45 32.29 2.01
CA ARG A 46 -11.85 32.71 1.79
C ARG A 46 -12.03 33.97 0.93
N ASN A 47 -11.04 34.85 0.91
CA ASN A 47 -11.04 36.09 0.12
C ASN A 47 -10.33 35.94 -1.25
N GLU A 48 -9.78 34.77 -1.57
CA GLU A 48 -8.97 34.53 -2.78
C GLU A 48 -9.40 33.23 -3.52
N PRO A 49 -10.63 33.11 -4.07
CA PRO A 49 -11.14 31.83 -4.60
C PRO A 49 -10.27 31.21 -5.70
N THR A 50 -9.65 32.03 -6.54
CA THR A 50 -8.72 31.58 -7.59
C THR A 50 -7.43 30.98 -7.04
N VAL A 51 -6.94 31.47 -5.90
CA VAL A 51 -5.75 30.94 -5.21
C VAL A 51 -6.14 29.73 -4.34
N GLN A 52 -7.34 29.73 -3.77
CA GLN A 52 -7.85 28.69 -2.87
C GLN A 52 -7.76 27.28 -3.49
N ALA A 53 -8.19 27.09 -4.74
CA ALA A 53 -8.14 25.78 -5.40
C ALA A 53 -6.69 25.27 -5.63
N VAL A 54 -5.78 26.15 -6.06
CA VAL A 54 -4.36 25.82 -6.25
C VAL A 54 -3.68 25.53 -4.91
N TYR A 55 -4.00 26.33 -3.88
CA TYR A 55 -3.50 26.15 -2.52
C TYR A 55 -3.99 24.84 -1.90
N MET A 56 -5.26 24.49 -2.08
CA MET A 56 -5.84 23.24 -1.58
C MET A 56 -5.16 22.01 -2.21
N LYS A 57 -5.04 21.96 -3.55
CA LYS A 57 -4.36 20.85 -4.24
C LYS A 57 -2.88 20.70 -3.80
N MET A 58 -2.20 21.83 -3.59
CA MET A 58 -0.83 21.85 -3.07
C MET A 58 -0.74 21.36 -1.62
N VAL A 59 -1.73 21.69 -0.78
CA VAL A 59 -1.82 21.21 0.61
C VAL A 59 -2.13 19.72 0.66
N GLU A 60 -3.10 19.23 -0.13
CA GLU A 60 -3.42 17.79 -0.22
C GLU A 60 -2.17 16.96 -0.59
N GLY A 61 -1.49 17.31 -1.68
CA GLY A 61 -0.26 16.63 -2.09
C GLY A 61 0.92 16.73 -1.10
N ARG A 62 0.87 17.65 -0.13
CA ARG A 62 1.77 17.64 1.04
C ARG A 62 1.28 16.71 2.14
N MET A 63 -0.02 16.68 2.44
CA MET A 63 -0.61 15.78 3.44
C MET A 63 -0.38 14.32 3.10
N ASP A 64 -0.54 13.96 1.83
CA ASP A 64 -0.30 12.60 1.34
C ASP A 64 1.18 12.18 1.55
N LYS A 65 2.09 13.18 1.62
CA LYS A 65 3.55 13.00 1.77
C LYS A 65 4.13 13.19 3.18
N VAL A 66 3.53 13.97 4.09
CA VAL A 66 3.99 14.13 5.50
C VAL A 66 2.90 13.87 6.55
N GLY A 67 1.73 13.40 6.13
CA GLY A 67 0.53 13.27 6.96
C GLY A 67 -0.15 14.62 7.23
N PRO A 68 -1.28 14.62 7.97
CA PRO A 68 -2.02 15.83 8.37
C PRO A 68 -1.31 16.70 9.42
N LEU A 69 0.02 16.72 9.41
CA LEU A 69 0.84 17.43 10.37
C LEU A 69 0.92 18.93 9.98
N LEU A 70 -0.08 19.71 10.39
CA LEU A 70 -0.28 21.14 10.06
C LEU A 70 1.00 21.99 10.12
N ARG A 71 1.88 21.70 11.10
CA ARG A 71 3.21 22.33 11.30
C ARG A 71 4.10 22.29 10.05
N TYR A 72 4.00 21.22 9.26
CA TYR A 72 4.78 21.02 8.04
C TYR A 72 3.94 21.31 6.80
N VAL A 73 2.66 20.89 6.79
CA VAL A 73 1.76 20.96 5.62
C VAL A 73 1.60 22.39 5.07
N PHE A 74 1.49 23.43 5.89
CA PHE A 74 1.28 24.80 5.38
C PHE A 74 2.56 25.54 4.97
N ASP A 75 3.75 25.09 5.38
CA ASP A 75 5.02 25.79 5.23
C ASP A 75 5.98 25.02 4.31
N GLN A 76 6.31 25.59 3.15
CA GLN A 76 7.15 24.92 2.13
C GLN A 76 8.54 24.54 2.64
N ARG A 77 9.12 25.32 3.56
CA ARG A 77 10.45 25.04 4.12
C ARG A 77 10.35 23.89 5.12
N LYS A 78 9.43 24.00 6.08
CA LYS A 78 9.21 22.94 7.09
C LYS A 78 8.75 21.62 6.46
N TYR A 79 7.97 21.67 5.38
CA TYR A 79 7.60 20.51 4.57
C TYR A 79 8.82 19.79 4.00
N LYS A 80 9.73 20.51 3.32
CA LYS A 80 10.97 19.94 2.79
C LYS A 80 11.87 19.39 3.90
N GLU A 81 12.16 20.19 4.92
CA GLU A 81 12.98 19.78 6.08
C GLU A 81 12.43 18.51 6.77
N ARG A 82 11.09 18.34 6.79
CA ARG A 82 10.44 17.11 7.28
C ARG A 82 10.64 15.93 6.34
N ILE A 83 10.37 16.07 5.03
CA ILE A 83 10.59 15.00 4.03
C ILE A 83 12.04 14.54 4.03
N ASP A 84 12.99 15.48 3.95
CA ASP A 84 14.43 15.19 3.91
C ASP A 84 14.88 14.50 5.20
N SER A 85 14.36 14.93 6.37
CA SER A 85 14.65 14.24 7.63
C SER A 85 13.97 12.87 7.76
N CYS A 86 12.80 12.64 7.16
CA CYS A 86 12.15 11.34 7.18
C CYS A 86 12.88 10.36 6.25
N ARG A 87 13.17 10.77 5.01
CA ARG A 87 13.99 10.00 4.05
C ARG A 87 15.38 9.71 4.62
N SER A 88 16.05 10.67 5.26
CA SER A 88 17.32 10.40 5.95
C SER A 88 17.20 9.44 7.14
N THR A 89 16.03 9.27 7.76
CA THR A 89 15.85 8.26 8.82
C THR A 89 15.62 6.88 8.21
N VAL A 90 14.81 6.76 7.15
CA VAL A 90 14.65 5.49 6.39
C VAL A 90 16.01 5.03 5.84
N ASN A 91 16.74 5.88 5.14
CA ASN A 91 18.01 5.52 4.49
C ASN A 91 19.15 5.17 5.46
N LYS A 92 19.01 5.49 6.76
CA LYS A 92 19.98 5.14 7.81
C LYS A 92 19.56 3.93 8.65
N MET A 93 18.39 3.36 8.39
CA MET A 93 17.86 2.20 9.11
C MET A 93 18.71 0.95 8.85
N ALA A 94 19.05 0.23 9.91
CA ALA A 94 19.78 -1.03 9.90
C ALA A 94 18.95 -2.18 10.49
N LEU A 95 19.43 -3.42 10.36
CA LEU A 95 18.74 -4.62 10.85
C LEU A 95 18.24 -4.51 12.31
N PRO A 96 19.01 -4.00 13.30
CA PRO A 96 18.53 -3.86 14.68
C PRO A 96 17.32 -2.93 14.82
N ASP A 97 17.20 -1.92 13.95
CA ASP A 97 16.12 -0.93 14.03
C ASP A 97 14.74 -1.51 13.68
N THR A 98 14.70 -2.62 12.92
CA THR A 98 13.47 -3.28 12.48
C THR A 98 12.58 -3.68 13.67
N ASN A 99 13.19 -4.05 14.80
CA ASN A 99 12.52 -4.40 16.05
C ASN A 99 11.60 -3.28 16.55
N TYR A 100 11.99 -2.01 16.37
CA TYR A 100 11.22 -0.85 16.80
C TYR A 100 9.95 -0.63 15.96
N TYR A 101 9.85 -1.24 14.77
CA TYR A 101 8.65 -1.19 13.92
C TYR A 101 7.72 -2.40 14.13
N SER A 102 8.13 -3.40 14.92
CA SER A 102 7.29 -4.57 15.27
C SER A 102 6.02 -4.25 16.06
N VAL A 103 5.90 -3.02 16.57
CA VAL A 103 4.73 -2.51 17.30
C VAL A 103 3.66 -1.88 16.39
N LEU A 104 3.92 -1.72 15.09
CA LEU A 104 2.94 -1.21 14.13
C LEU A 104 1.73 -2.16 14.02
N GLY A 105 0.53 -1.59 13.95
CA GLY A 105 -0.72 -2.36 14.04
C GLY A 105 -1.04 -2.89 15.43
N THR A 106 -0.33 -2.45 16.48
CA THR A 106 -0.60 -2.82 17.88
C THR A 106 -0.73 -1.59 18.77
N ASP A 107 -1.31 -1.75 19.95
CA ASP A 107 -1.48 -0.74 21.01
C ASP A 107 -0.28 -0.63 21.96
N LYS A 108 0.78 -1.42 21.74
CA LYS A 108 1.99 -1.42 22.57
C LYS A 108 2.64 -0.05 22.60
N VAL A 109 3.12 0.38 23.77
CA VAL A 109 3.83 1.65 23.89
C VAL A 109 5.18 1.56 23.17
N CYS A 110 5.39 2.42 22.18
CA CYS A 110 6.68 2.63 21.54
C CYS A 110 7.73 3.11 22.57
N ASP A 111 8.92 2.50 22.57
CA ASP A 111 10.08 3.13 23.21
C ASP A 111 10.49 4.38 22.41
N GLY A 112 10.24 5.55 22.99
CA GLY A 112 10.49 6.85 22.37
C GLY A 112 11.96 7.19 22.17
N SER A 113 12.89 6.42 22.75
CA SER A 113 14.33 6.56 22.50
C SER A 113 14.73 6.07 21.09
N HIS A 114 13.95 5.14 20.53
CA HIS A 114 14.29 4.44 19.28
C HIS A 114 13.22 4.58 18.19
N VAL A 115 11.92 4.51 18.52
CA VAL A 115 10.86 4.66 17.52
C VAL A 115 10.80 6.12 17.05
N SER A 116 11.18 6.36 15.80
CA SER A 116 11.20 7.71 15.29
C SER A 116 9.79 8.25 15.02
N HIS A 117 9.38 9.26 15.80
CA HIS A 117 8.22 10.13 15.57
C HIS A 117 8.23 10.87 14.21
N LYS A 118 9.24 10.59 13.38
CA LYS A 118 9.37 10.98 11.97
C LYS A 118 8.57 10.06 11.04
N LEU A 119 8.46 8.77 11.37
CA LEU A 119 7.87 7.72 10.54
C LEU A 119 6.62 7.08 11.18
N VAL A 120 6.55 7.02 12.51
CA VAL A 120 5.41 6.47 13.26
C VAL A 120 4.56 7.59 13.89
N LYS A 121 3.24 7.38 13.92
CA LYS A 121 2.22 8.15 14.64
C LYS A 121 1.39 7.22 15.53
N VAL A 122 0.71 7.79 16.52
CA VAL A 122 -0.36 7.09 17.25
C VAL A 122 -1.71 7.49 16.66
N VAL A 123 -2.60 6.52 16.46
CA VAL A 123 -4.00 6.71 16.04
C VAL A 123 -4.95 6.13 17.08
N ARG A 124 -6.05 6.83 17.33
CA ARG A 124 -7.18 6.35 18.14
C ARG A 124 -8.08 5.50 17.25
N VAL A 125 -8.02 4.19 17.46
CA VAL A 125 -8.91 3.19 16.83
C VAL A 125 -10.07 2.91 17.78
N ARG A 126 -11.28 2.81 17.23
CA ARG A 126 -12.48 2.42 17.97
C ARG A 126 -12.69 0.92 17.80
N GLY A 127 -12.54 0.17 18.89
CA GLY A 127 -12.72 -1.27 18.92
C GLY A 127 -14.19 -1.66 19.00
N LYS A 128 -14.44 -2.91 19.38
CA LYS A 128 -15.78 -3.37 19.74
C LYS A 128 -16.22 -2.79 21.09
N ASP A 129 -17.51 -2.82 21.34
CA ASP A 129 -18.09 -2.53 22.67
C ASP A 129 -17.68 -1.13 23.19
N ASP A 130 -17.66 -0.15 22.28
CA ASP A 130 -17.25 1.25 22.47
C ASP A 130 -15.82 1.46 23.03
N SER A 131 -14.98 0.42 23.05
CA SER A 131 -13.57 0.52 23.46
C SER A 131 -12.74 1.41 22.51
N GLU A 132 -11.73 2.08 23.04
CA GLU A 132 -10.87 3.00 22.27
C GLU A 132 -9.41 2.74 22.60
N LEU A 133 -8.60 2.41 21.58
CA LEU A 133 -7.22 1.94 21.73
C LEU A 133 -6.24 2.81 20.91
N PRO A 134 -5.05 3.12 21.46
CA PRO A 134 -4.03 3.90 20.78
C PRO A 134 -3.09 3.02 19.94
N TYR A 135 -3.42 2.77 18.68
CA TYR A 135 -2.62 1.95 17.77
C TYR A 135 -1.44 2.73 17.19
N ASN A 136 -0.32 2.04 16.93
CA ASN A 136 0.82 2.61 16.23
C ASN A 136 0.68 2.42 14.71
N ALA A 137 0.69 3.51 13.95
CA ALA A 137 0.54 3.52 12.50
C ALA A 137 1.67 4.33 11.85
N LEU A 138 1.89 4.15 10.54
CA LEU A 138 2.86 4.95 9.78
C LEU A 138 2.27 6.34 9.46
N VAL A 139 3.13 7.37 9.40
CA VAL A 139 2.69 8.78 9.37
C VAL A 139 1.75 9.09 8.19
N SER A 140 2.12 8.71 6.97
CA SER A 140 1.32 8.84 5.74
C SER A 140 1.78 7.84 4.69
N SER A 141 0.93 7.57 3.69
CA SER A 141 1.12 6.57 2.62
C SER A 141 2.52 6.61 2.00
N HIS A 142 2.98 7.78 1.52
CA HIS A 142 4.32 7.93 0.94
C HIS A 142 5.46 7.51 1.88
N LEU A 143 5.40 7.90 3.15
CA LEU A 143 6.42 7.56 4.15
C LEU A 143 6.27 6.12 4.62
N ALA A 144 5.06 5.58 4.62
CA ALA A 144 4.76 4.22 4.99
C ALA A 144 5.32 3.24 3.94
N GLU A 145 5.08 3.49 2.65
CA GLU A 145 5.65 2.72 1.55
C GLU A 145 7.19 2.74 1.56
N LEU A 146 7.81 3.92 1.70
CA LEU A 146 9.27 4.05 1.83
C LEU A 146 9.81 3.25 3.04
N THR A 147 9.11 3.30 4.17
CA THR A 147 9.50 2.58 5.39
C THR A 147 9.33 1.07 5.22
N LEU A 148 8.23 0.61 4.62
CA LEU A 148 7.95 -0.80 4.40
C LEU A 148 8.87 -1.43 3.35
N CYS A 149 9.19 -0.73 2.26
CA CYS A 149 10.24 -1.17 1.34
C CYS A 149 11.58 -1.36 2.08
N LYS A 150 11.97 -0.40 2.92
CA LYS A 150 13.23 -0.52 3.67
C LYS A 150 13.20 -1.61 4.73
N LEU A 151 12.07 -1.84 5.39
CA LEU A 151 11.89 -2.96 6.32
C LEU A 151 11.94 -4.31 5.59
N ALA A 152 11.41 -4.42 4.37
CA ALA A 152 11.50 -5.63 3.55
C ALA A 152 12.93 -5.95 3.07
N GLU A 153 13.80 -4.94 2.89
CA GLU A 153 15.24 -5.16 2.64
C GLU A 153 15.99 -5.69 3.87
N LEU A 154 15.51 -5.36 5.08
CA LEU A 154 16.24 -5.58 6.33
C LEU A 154 15.75 -6.79 7.13
N MET A 155 14.45 -7.10 7.07
CA MET A 155 13.82 -8.18 7.84
C MET A 155 13.90 -9.52 7.12
N VAL A 156 13.87 -10.62 7.89
CA VAL A 156 13.60 -11.95 7.30
C VAL A 156 12.20 -11.92 6.66
N PRO A 157 11.99 -12.49 5.46
CA PRO A 157 10.70 -12.37 4.76
C PRO A 157 9.48 -12.81 5.58
N ASN A 158 9.61 -13.82 6.44
CA ASN A 158 8.53 -14.26 7.34
C ASN A 158 8.16 -13.20 8.38
N ASP A 159 9.15 -12.49 8.95
CA ASP A 159 8.92 -11.44 9.95
C ASP A 159 8.31 -10.20 9.31
N PHE A 160 8.77 -9.82 8.11
CA PHE A 160 8.15 -8.76 7.32
C PHE A 160 6.69 -9.09 6.96
N ASN A 161 6.44 -10.33 6.55
CA ASN A 161 5.08 -10.80 6.29
C ASN A 161 4.22 -10.72 7.56
N LEU A 162 4.74 -11.13 8.73
CA LEU A 162 4.01 -10.99 10.00
C LEU A 162 3.73 -9.52 10.37
N LEU A 163 4.61 -8.58 10.03
CA LEU A 163 4.42 -7.14 10.22
C LEU A 163 3.30 -6.59 9.33
N ILE A 164 3.29 -6.91 8.03
CA ILE A 164 2.20 -6.53 7.11
C ILE A 164 0.85 -7.06 7.59
N LEU A 165 0.82 -8.30 8.11
CA LEU A 165 -0.39 -8.90 8.66
C LEU A 165 -0.86 -8.28 10.00
N ALA A 166 0.04 -7.64 10.76
CA ALA A 166 -0.29 -6.90 11.98
C ALA A 166 -0.87 -5.51 11.66
N ILE A 167 -0.23 -4.77 10.74
CA ILE A 167 -0.72 -3.46 10.25
C ILE A 167 -2.14 -3.57 9.68
N LYS A 168 -2.52 -4.74 9.15
CA LYS A 168 -3.84 -5.00 8.57
C LYS A 168 -5.03 -4.68 9.47
N ASP A 169 -4.94 -4.86 10.79
CA ASP A 169 -6.13 -4.68 11.65
C ASP A 169 -6.48 -3.19 11.89
N ASP A 170 -5.58 -2.26 11.52
CA ASP A 170 -5.87 -0.83 11.33
C ASP A 170 -6.51 -0.55 9.94
N LEU A 171 -6.08 -1.28 8.90
CA LEU A 171 -6.54 -1.09 7.50
C LEU A 171 -8.02 -1.46 7.25
N ILE A 172 -8.66 -2.24 8.13
CA ILE A 172 -10.05 -2.71 7.95
C ILE A 172 -11.06 -1.55 7.92
N SER A 173 -10.75 -0.40 8.52
CA SER A 173 -11.66 0.75 8.65
C SER A 173 -12.15 1.31 7.30
N LYS A 174 -11.25 1.34 6.32
CA LYS A 174 -11.56 1.70 4.94
C LYS A 174 -10.32 1.34 4.08
N VAL A 175 -9.39 0.99 3.16
CA VAL A 175 -9.34 0.31 1.84
C VAL A 175 -8.06 -0.54 1.83
N LEU A 176 -8.00 -1.50 0.90
CA LEU A 176 -6.83 -2.34 0.69
C LEU A 176 -5.64 -1.57 0.07
N GLU A 177 -5.91 -0.43 -0.57
CA GLU A 177 -5.08 0.26 -1.57
C GLU A 177 -3.60 0.46 -1.18
N ASP A 178 -3.27 1.34 -0.23
CA ASP A 178 -1.88 1.76 0.04
C ASP A 178 -0.88 0.62 0.26
N HIS A 179 -1.27 -0.43 0.99
CA HIS A 179 -0.32 -1.41 1.55
C HIS A 179 -0.65 -2.88 1.28
N SER A 180 -1.84 -3.26 0.81
CA SER A 180 -2.15 -4.69 0.65
C SER A 180 -1.32 -5.37 -0.44
N LEU A 181 -0.75 -4.61 -1.38
CA LEU A 181 0.15 -5.14 -2.41
C LEU A 181 1.37 -5.84 -1.79
N PHE A 182 1.90 -5.36 -0.66
CA PHE A 182 3.01 -6.00 0.06
C PHE A 182 2.65 -7.42 0.54
N ALA A 183 1.36 -7.78 0.68
CA ALA A 183 0.96 -9.14 1.02
C ALA A 183 1.28 -10.17 -0.08
N PHE A 184 1.50 -9.76 -1.34
CA PHE A 184 1.97 -10.66 -2.41
C PHE A 184 3.40 -11.17 -2.19
N LEU A 185 4.16 -10.56 -1.27
CA LEU A 185 5.46 -11.06 -0.79
C LEU A 185 5.30 -12.24 0.20
N SER A 186 4.07 -12.49 0.67
CA SER A 186 3.74 -13.61 1.56
C SER A 186 3.24 -14.81 0.78
N GLU A 187 4.02 -15.90 0.84
CA GLU A 187 3.64 -17.18 0.26
C GLU A 187 2.33 -17.73 0.84
N ALA A 188 2.06 -17.47 2.12
CA ALA A 188 0.82 -17.88 2.77
C ALA A 188 -0.39 -17.15 2.19
N PHE A 189 -0.27 -15.85 1.93
CA PHE A 189 -1.32 -15.05 1.28
C PHE A 189 -1.51 -15.46 -0.18
N VAL A 190 -0.43 -15.60 -0.95
CA VAL A 190 -0.51 -16.04 -2.36
C VAL A 190 -1.15 -17.42 -2.47
N ASN A 191 -0.80 -18.37 -1.58
CA ASN A 191 -1.49 -19.67 -1.48
C ASN A 191 -2.97 -19.57 -1.06
N ALA A 192 -3.35 -18.59 -0.23
CA ALA A 192 -4.75 -18.39 0.17
C ALA A 192 -5.61 -17.82 -0.97
N ILE A 193 -5.05 -16.97 -1.84
CA ILE A 193 -5.76 -16.42 -3.01
C ILE A 193 -5.74 -17.34 -4.23
N ILE A 194 -4.73 -18.22 -4.39
CA ILE A 194 -4.61 -19.11 -5.55
C ILE A 194 -5.85 -19.98 -5.80
N PRO A 195 -6.51 -20.61 -4.80
CA PRO A 195 -7.76 -21.34 -5.01
C PRO A 195 -8.92 -20.46 -5.47
N LYS A 196 -8.90 -19.16 -5.17
CA LYS A 196 -9.96 -18.19 -5.46
C LYS A 196 -9.82 -17.49 -6.81
N LEU A 197 -8.64 -17.51 -7.43
CA LEU A 197 -8.39 -16.91 -8.74
C LEU A 197 -9.38 -17.47 -9.80
N ARG A 198 -10.28 -16.60 -10.25
CA ARG A 198 -11.27 -16.84 -11.31
C ARG A 198 -10.78 -16.21 -12.60
N GLU A 199 -10.77 -16.98 -13.68
CA GLU A 199 -10.49 -16.49 -15.03
C GLU A 199 -11.65 -15.62 -15.56
N LEU A 200 -11.32 -14.45 -16.12
CA LEU A 200 -12.26 -13.53 -16.77
C LEU A 200 -12.12 -13.68 -18.30
N LYS A 201 -12.72 -14.73 -18.85
CA LYS A 201 -12.61 -15.05 -20.29
C LYS A 201 -13.38 -14.07 -21.18
N LEU A 202 -12.80 -13.75 -22.33
CA LEU A 202 -13.44 -13.04 -23.45
C LEU A 202 -14.59 -13.88 -24.02
N GLU A 203 -14.30 -15.12 -24.40
CA GLU A 203 -15.28 -16.12 -24.85
C GLU A 203 -15.52 -17.16 -23.75
N LYS A 204 -16.79 -17.48 -23.46
CA LYS A 204 -17.14 -18.39 -22.35
C LYS A 204 -16.59 -19.80 -22.54
N ASP A 205 -16.62 -20.27 -23.78
CA ASP A 205 -16.33 -21.66 -24.17
C ASP A 205 -14.86 -21.88 -24.58
N ALA A 206 -14.03 -20.83 -24.55
CA ALA A 206 -12.60 -20.93 -24.79
C ALA A 206 -11.91 -21.88 -23.78
N PRO A 207 -10.79 -22.54 -24.13
CA PRO A 207 -10.01 -23.34 -23.18
C PRO A 207 -9.57 -22.51 -21.95
N PRO A 208 -9.53 -23.09 -20.74
CA PRO A 208 -9.16 -22.35 -19.53
C PRO A 208 -7.65 -22.11 -19.43
N HIS A 209 -7.22 -20.85 -19.44
CA HIS A 209 -5.84 -20.48 -19.18
C HIS A 209 -5.54 -20.50 -17.67
N ARG A 210 -4.41 -21.11 -17.29
CA ARG A 210 -3.98 -21.20 -15.89
C ARG A 210 -3.03 -20.07 -15.56
N CYS A 211 -3.52 -19.12 -14.75
CA CYS A 211 -2.76 -17.99 -14.21
C CYS A 211 -1.34 -18.40 -13.78
N ALA A 212 -0.35 -17.64 -14.23
CA ALA A 212 1.06 -17.85 -13.96
C ALA A 212 1.35 -18.03 -12.46
N LEU A 213 0.73 -17.23 -11.58
CA LEU A 213 0.84 -17.39 -10.11
C LEU A 213 0.42 -18.78 -9.60
N ARG A 214 -0.61 -19.40 -10.20
CA ARG A 214 -1.10 -20.74 -9.83
C ARG A 214 -0.19 -21.86 -10.36
N VAL A 215 0.53 -21.64 -11.46
CA VAL A 215 1.42 -22.65 -12.08
C VAL A 215 2.86 -22.52 -11.56
N ARG A 216 3.31 -21.29 -11.31
CA ARG A 216 4.71 -20.89 -11.08
C ARG A 216 4.85 -20.12 -9.77
N LEU A 217 4.25 -20.62 -8.68
CA LEU A 217 4.24 -19.98 -7.36
C LEU A 217 5.64 -19.59 -6.85
N HIS A 218 6.69 -20.33 -7.22
CA HIS A 218 8.07 -20.05 -6.85
C HIS A 218 8.68 -18.82 -7.56
N GLU A 219 8.02 -18.28 -8.59
CA GLU A 219 8.37 -17.01 -9.26
C GLU A 219 7.48 -15.84 -8.78
N ARG A 220 6.75 -16.01 -7.67
CA ARG A 220 6.08 -14.89 -6.96
C ARG A 220 7.12 -13.82 -6.54
N PRO A 221 6.71 -12.56 -6.32
CA PRO A 221 7.65 -11.59 -5.78
C PRO A 221 8.05 -11.92 -4.34
N PHE A 222 9.30 -11.60 -3.98
CA PHE A 222 9.82 -11.76 -2.61
C PHE A 222 10.50 -10.49 -2.06
N LYS A 223 10.85 -9.51 -2.91
CA LYS A 223 11.25 -8.15 -2.51
C LYS A 223 10.37 -7.09 -3.18
N PRO A 224 10.06 -5.97 -2.51
CA PRO A 224 9.41 -4.82 -3.14
C PRO A 224 10.43 -3.87 -3.77
N CYS A 225 9.97 -3.02 -4.69
CA CYS A 225 10.70 -1.87 -5.22
C CYS A 225 9.72 -0.70 -5.40
N LEU A 226 10.02 0.47 -4.82
CA LEU A 226 9.20 1.67 -5.02
C LEU A 226 9.68 2.43 -6.26
N LEU A 227 8.82 2.56 -7.27
CA LEU A 227 9.06 3.41 -8.43
C LEU A 227 8.72 4.86 -8.08
N GLU A 228 9.75 5.68 -7.79
CA GLU A 228 9.59 7.11 -7.53
C GLU A 228 8.85 7.84 -8.66
N CYS A 229 8.15 8.93 -8.34
CA CYS A 229 7.59 9.82 -9.36
C CYS A 229 8.68 10.29 -10.34
N LEU A 230 8.38 10.31 -11.65
CA LEU A 230 9.35 10.72 -12.71
C LEU A 230 9.95 12.13 -12.55
N GLU A 231 9.40 12.97 -11.67
CA GLU A 231 9.98 14.28 -11.30
C GLU A 231 11.25 14.15 -10.44
N ASN A 232 11.40 13.05 -9.68
CA ASN A 232 12.56 12.75 -8.84
C ASN A 232 13.51 11.73 -9.49
N PHE A 233 12.98 10.92 -10.41
CA PHE A 233 13.65 9.80 -11.07
C PHE A 233 14.86 10.25 -11.90
N LYS A 234 16.02 9.58 -11.71
CA LYS A 234 17.32 10.04 -12.24
C LYS A 234 17.98 9.12 -13.24
N GLU A 235 17.75 7.82 -13.09
CA GLU A 235 18.51 6.75 -13.74
C GLU A 235 17.58 5.55 -13.91
N LYS A 236 17.71 4.85 -15.05
CA LYS A 236 16.87 3.69 -15.35
C LYS A 236 17.19 2.52 -14.44
N ILE A 237 16.18 1.71 -14.14
CA ILE A 237 16.32 0.48 -13.35
C ILE A 237 16.46 -0.71 -14.30
N ASN A 238 17.33 -1.66 -13.95
CA ASN A 238 17.37 -2.96 -14.61
C ASN A 238 16.09 -3.76 -14.28
N ILE A 239 15.58 -4.52 -15.26
CA ILE A 239 14.38 -5.32 -15.07
C ILE A 239 14.75 -6.60 -14.30
N GLU A 240 14.19 -6.76 -13.10
CA GLU A 240 14.40 -7.93 -12.25
C GLU A 240 13.10 -8.74 -12.13
N SER A 241 13.21 -10.07 -12.25
CA SER A 241 12.11 -10.99 -11.93
C SER A 241 11.91 -11.11 -10.42
N GLN A 242 10.71 -11.52 -9.99
CA GLN A 242 10.36 -11.71 -8.57
C GLN A 242 10.46 -10.42 -7.71
N VAL A 243 10.34 -9.25 -8.34
CA VAL A 243 10.30 -7.93 -7.69
C VAL A 243 8.91 -7.33 -7.82
N LEU A 244 8.29 -7.01 -6.68
CA LEU A 244 7.04 -6.26 -6.64
C LEU A 244 7.33 -4.77 -6.83
N TYR A 245 7.22 -4.29 -8.06
CA TYR A 245 7.28 -2.88 -8.38
C TYR A 245 5.96 -2.21 -8.00
N LYS A 246 6.01 -1.27 -7.04
CA LYS A 246 4.89 -0.40 -6.69
C LYS A 246 5.20 1.05 -7.12
N PRO A 247 4.33 1.72 -7.88
CA PRO A 247 4.41 3.16 -8.12
C PRO A 247 4.17 4.01 -6.85
N GLU A 248 4.96 5.07 -6.69
CA GLU A 248 4.68 6.20 -5.78
C GLU A 248 3.52 7.08 -6.30
N ALA A 249 3.21 6.99 -7.60
CA ALA A 249 2.20 7.79 -8.26
C ALA A 249 0.80 7.17 -8.11
N GLU A 250 -0.06 7.79 -7.31
CA GLU A 250 -1.50 7.47 -7.12
C GLU A 250 -2.26 7.24 -8.44
N ASN A 251 -1.91 7.99 -9.50
CA ASN A 251 -2.51 7.90 -10.82
C ASN A 251 -1.55 7.23 -11.82
N PHE A 252 -0.91 6.12 -11.43
CA PHE A 252 -0.12 5.31 -12.36
C PHE A 252 -1.04 4.64 -13.39
N PRO A 253 -0.67 4.56 -14.68
CA PRO A 253 -1.54 3.94 -15.67
C PRO A 253 -1.75 2.44 -15.40
N LEU A 254 -2.98 1.98 -15.64
CA LEU A 254 -3.40 0.57 -15.72
C LEU A 254 -3.38 -0.27 -14.43
N VAL A 255 -2.36 -0.16 -13.57
CA VAL A 255 -2.16 -1.06 -12.40
C VAL A 255 -1.58 -0.33 -11.20
N ASP A 256 -1.90 -0.82 -10.00
CA ASP A 256 -1.43 -0.29 -8.71
C ASP A 256 -0.07 -0.87 -8.29
N GLY A 257 0.31 -2.00 -8.88
CA GLY A 257 1.63 -2.62 -8.76
C GLY A 257 1.79 -3.78 -9.75
N PHE A 258 3.01 -4.25 -9.97
CA PHE A 258 3.28 -5.37 -10.89
C PHE A 258 4.59 -6.09 -10.55
N PHE A 259 4.79 -7.26 -11.14
CA PHE A 259 6.06 -8.00 -11.09
C PHE A 259 6.27 -8.83 -12.36
N PHE A 260 7.50 -9.30 -12.58
CA PHE A 260 7.87 -10.15 -13.71
C PHE A 260 8.20 -11.58 -13.30
N MET A 261 7.80 -12.52 -14.14
CA MET A 261 8.14 -13.95 -14.10
C MET A 261 8.94 -14.27 -15.38
N ASP A 262 10.03 -15.02 -15.25
CA ASP A 262 11.09 -15.13 -16.29
C ASP A 262 11.07 -16.45 -17.06
N SER A 263 10.39 -17.49 -16.54
CA SER A 263 10.17 -18.72 -17.30
C SER A 263 9.28 -18.50 -18.54
N ASN A 264 9.43 -19.35 -19.56
CA ASN A 264 8.89 -19.15 -20.91
C ASN A 264 7.38 -19.53 -21.03
N PRO A 265 6.49 -18.66 -21.54
CA PRO A 265 6.73 -17.26 -21.92
C PRO A 265 6.84 -16.35 -20.69
N LYS A 266 7.74 -15.36 -20.80
CA LYS A 266 7.91 -14.32 -19.78
C LYS A 266 6.58 -13.67 -19.50
N THR A 267 6.30 -13.33 -18.25
CA THR A 267 4.98 -12.84 -17.85
C THR A 267 5.07 -11.60 -16.98
N LEU A 268 4.38 -10.54 -17.41
CA LEU A 268 4.05 -9.39 -16.58
C LEU A 268 2.77 -9.69 -15.83
N VAL A 269 2.84 -9.77 -14.50
CA VAL A 269 1.64 -9.89 -13.64
C VAL A 269 1.30 -8.52 -13.08
N GLY A 270 0.24 -7.92 -13.59
CA GLY A 270 -0.32 -6.66 -13.12
C GLY A 270 -1.32 -6.89 -12.00
N LEU A 271 -1.15 -6.17 -10.90
CA LEU A 271 -2.04 -6.21 -9.74
C LEU A 271 -2.87 -4.92 -9.72
N GLN A 272 -4.20 -5.07 -9.71
CA GLN A 272 -5.11 -3.92 -9.66
C GLN A 272 -6.14 -4.07 -8.55
N ILE A 273 -6.13 -3.16 -7.57
CA ILE A 273 -7.07 -3.13 -6.44
C ILE A 273 -8.30 -2.32 -6.86
N THR A 274 -9.50 -2.87 -6.68
CA THR A 274 -10.73 -2.12 -6.98
C THR A 274 -11.97 -2.65 -6.27
N THR A 275 -12.91 -1.77 -5.97
CA THR A 275 -14.26 -2.12 -5.49
C THR A 275 -15.30 -2.17 -6.62
N ALA A 276 -14.93 -1.79 -7.85
CA ALA A 276 -15.84 -1.73 -9.00
C ALA A 276 -16.18 -3.12 -9.55
N SER A 277 -17.44 -3.31 -9.96
CA SER A 277 -17.94 -4.57 -10.57
C SER A 277 -17.51 -4.77 -12.04
N ALA A 278 -16.93 -3.74 -12.66
CA ALA A 278 -16.23 -3.78 -13.93
C ALA A 278 -15.18 -2.66 -13.95
N HIS A 279 -14.04 -2.92 -14.58
CA HIS A 279 -12.94 -1.96 -14.75
C HIS A 279 -12.43 -1.99 -16.20
N HIS A 280 -13.28 -1.58 -17.13
CA HIS A 280 -12.90 -1.42 -18.54
C HIS A 280 -11.81 -0.34 -18.68
N THR A 281 -10.74 -0.65 -19.41
CA THR A 281 -9.63 0.28 -19.69
C THR A 281 -9.80 0.97 -21.04
N ILE A 282 -8.91 1.89 -21.38
CA ILE A 282 -8.88 2.59 -22.69
C ILE A 282 -7.48 2.48 -23.33
N PRO A 283 -7.36 2.43 -24.67
CA PRO A 283 -6.08 2.20 -25.34
C PRO A 283 -4.99 3.21 -24.96
N SER A 284 -5.36 4.46 -24.72
CA SER A 284 -4.44 5.50 -24.25
C SER A 284 -3.84 5.21 -22.86
N THR A 285 -4.54 4.48 -21.99
CA THR A 285 -4.02 4.08 -20.66
C THR A 285 -3.01 2.95 -20.80
N VAL A 286 -3.28 1.95 -21.64
CA VAL A 286 -2.33 0.87 -21.95
C VAL A 286 -1.08 1.42 -22.65
N ARG A 287 -1.25 2.38 -23.59
CA ARG A 287 -0.13 3.09 -24.21
C ARG A 287 0.68 3.87 -23.17
N GLN A 288 0.00 4.63 -22.29
CA GLN A 288 0.67 5.37 -21.22
C GLN A 288 1.42 4.46 -20.25
N PHE A 289 0.92 3.25 -19.96
CA PHE A 289 1.66 2.25 -19.18
C PHE A 289 2.99 1.93 -19.87
N ASN A 290 2.98 1.49 -21.14
CA ASN A 290 4.21 1.21 -21.89
C ASN A 290 5.12 2.44 -22.03
N GLU A 291 4.57 3.65 -22.23
CA GLU A 291 5.31 4.91 -22.22
C GLU A 291 5.94 5.26 -20.85
N ARG A 292 5.46 4.69 -19.73
CA ARG A 292 6.08 4.80 -18.40
C ARG A 292 7.14 3.70 -18.23
N MET A 293 6.84 2.47 -18.60
CA MET A 293 7.78 1.35 -18.51
C MET A 293 9.07 1.65 -19.29
N ALA A 294 8.96 2.17 -20.51
CA ALA A 294 10.10 2.60 -21.32
C ALA A 294 10.92 3.77 -20.71
N LYS A 295 10.38 4.49 -19.72
CA LYS A 295 11.07 5.56 -18.98
C LYS A 295 11.71 5.04 -17.69
N TYR A 296 11.05 4.13 -16.98
CA TYR A 296 11.57 3.52 -15.75
C TYR A 296 12.67 2.48 -16.02
N PHE A 297 12.54 1.67 -17.07
CA PHE A 297 13.37 0.49 -17.26
C PHE A 297 14.38 0.61 -18.39
N GLU A 298 15.57 0.06 -18.17
CA GLU A 298 16.56 -0.22 -19.22
C GLU A 298 16.16 -1.48 -19.99
N GLY A 299 16.48 -1.54 -21.29
CA GLY A 299 16.13 -2.68 -22.16
C GLY A 299 14.63 -2.94 -22.36
N TRP A 300 13.72 -2.05 -21.93
CA TRP A 300 12.27 -2.32 -21.91
C TRP A 300 11.69 -2.79 -23.25
N GLU A 301 12.10 -2.18 -24.37
CA GLU A 301 11.57 -2.52 -25.70
C GLU A 301 11.89 -3.98 -26.05
N GLU A 302 13.16 -4.38 -25.96
CA GLU A 302 13.64 -5.76 -26.13
C GLU A 302 13.02 -6.74 -25.12
N PHE A 303 12.92 -6.35 -23.84
CA PHE A 303 12.30 -7.20 -22.80
C PHE A 303 10.80 -7.42 -23.04
N SER A 304 10.13 -6.46 -23.68
CA SER A 304 8.69 -6.54 -23.96
C SER A 304 8.33 -7.44 -25.15
N GLU A 305 9.31 -7.85 -25.98
CA GLU A 305 9.06 -8.76 -27.10
C GLU A 305 8.61 -10.15 -26.61
N GLY A 306 7.40 -10.57 -27.01
CA GLY A 306 6.81 -11.85 -26.59
C GLY A 306 6.41 -11.93 -25.11
N LEU A 307 6.38 -10.79 -24.39
CA LEU A 307 5.98 -10.71 -22.99
C LEU A 307 4.45 -10.93 -22.85
N SER A 308 4.03 -12.06 -22.29
CA SER A 308 2.61 -12.32 -21.96
C SER A 308 2.16 -11.48 -20.78
N TRP A 309 0.90 -11.04 -20.75
CA TRP A 309 0.37 -10.19 -19.68
C TRP A 309 -0.76 -10.90 -18.93
N GLU A 310 -0.72 -10.85 -17.59
CA GLU A 310 -1.82 -11.30 -16.73
C GLU A 310 -2.24 -10.19 -15.78
N ILE A 311 -3.51 -9.75 -15.86
CA ILE A 311 -4.06 -8.72 -14.96
C ILE A 311 -4.92 -9.39 -13.88
N VAL A 312 -4.59 -9.16 -12.61
CA VAL A 312 -5.29 -9.69 -11.44
C VAL A 312 -6.06 -8.56 -10.75
N TYR A 313 -7.36 -8.54 -10.95
CA TYR A 313 -8.31 -7.64 -10.27
C TYR A 313 -8.59 -8.14 -8.85
N ILE A 314 -8.03 -7.44 -7.86
CA ILE A 314 -8.15 -7.71 -6.43
C ILE A 314 -9.32 -6.90 -5.89
N GLN A 315 -10.37 -7.57 -5.45
CA GLN A 315 -11.58 -6.95 -4.90
C GLN A 315 -11.79 -7.32 -3.44
N HIS A 316 -12.44 -6.46 -2.66
CA HIS A 316 -12.89 -6.88 -1.32
C HIS A 316 -13.98 -7.94 -1.45
N ALA A 317 -14.06 -8.86 -0.48
CA ALA A 317 -15.03 -9.96 -0.50
C ALA A 317 -16.50 -9.49 -0.50
N ASP A 318 -16.78 -8.30 0.06
CA ASP A 318 -18.11 -7.70 0.08
C ASP A 318 -18.41 -6.83 -1.17
N SER A 319 -17.42 -6.65 -2.07
CA SER A 319 -17.64 -5.97 -3.36
C SER A 319 -18.33 -6.90 -4.36
N THR A 320 -19.12 -6.34 -5.27
CA THR A 320 -19.72 -7.13 -6.36
C THR A 320 -18.61 -7.63 -7.29
N PRO A 321 -18.40 -8.95 -7.43
CA PRO A 321 -17.25 -9.49 -8.16
C PRO A 321 -17.37 -9.24 -9.66
N MET A 322 -16.25 -8.98 -10.34
CA MET A 322 -16.20 -9.00 -11.80
C MET A 322 -16.53 -10.40 -12.32
N THR A 323 -17.45 -10.48 -13.29
CA THR A 323 -17.98 -11.76 -13.77
C THR A 323 -17.60 -12.10 -15.21
N GLY A 324 -17.07 -11.14 -15.98
CA GLY A 324 -16.58 -11.31 -17.35
C GLY A 324 -15.35 -10.46 -17.64
N TRP A 325 -14.78 -10.65 -18.82
CA TRP A 325 -13.59 -9.96 -19.31
C TRP A 325 -13.76 -8.43 -19.38
N GLN A 326 -12.70 -7.71 -19.03
CA GLN A 326 -12.65 -6.27 -19.03
C GLN A 326 -12.06 -5.77 -20.35
N ARG A 327 -12.89 -5.10 -21.16
CA ARG A 327 -12.47 -4.60 -22.47
C ARG A 327 -11.49 -3.44 -22.36
N CYS A 328 -10.63 -3.32 -23.37
CA CYS A 328 -9.92 -2.09 -23.68
C CYS A 328 -10.70 -1.34 -24.76
N GLY A 329 -11.15 -0.12 -24.45
CA GLY A 329 -11.74 0.80 -25.43
C GLY A 329 -13.27 0.77 -25.60
N PRO A 330 -13.76 1.47 -26.64
CA PRO A 330 -15.18 1.64 -26.93
C PRO A 330 -15.82 0.38 -27.54
N LEU A 331 -17.15 0.25 -27.40
CA LEU A 331 -17.95 -0.80 -28.05
C LEU A 331 -18.00 -0.71 -29.59
N LYS A 332 -17.45 0.37 -30.18
CA LYS A 332 -17.32 0.57 -31.61
C LYS A 332 -15.91 1.08 -31.92
N SER A 333 -15.15 0.32 -32.68
CA SER A 333 -13.76 0.62 -33.02
C SER A 333 -13.61 1.61 -34.18
N ASP A 334 -14.73 2.04 -34.80
CA ASP A 334 -14.80 2.97 -35.93
C ASP A 334 -13.84 4.17 -35.77
N ASN A 335 -13.94 4.86 -34.62
CA ASN A 335 -13.23 6.10 -34.30
C ASN A 335 -11.81 5.90 -33.76
N LEU A 336 -11.32 4.67 -33.59
CA LEU A 336 -9.97 4.42 -33.07
C LEU A 336 -8.89 4.65 -34.14
N SER A 337 -7.78 5.28 -33.75
CA SER A 337 -6.59 5.39 -34.59
C SER A 337 -5.92 4.02 -34.81
N PRO A 338 -5.04 3.86 -35.82
CA PRO A 338 -4.39 2.57 -36.10
C PRO A 338 -3.65 1.98 -34.88
N ALA A 339 -2.87 2.79 -34.16
CA ALA A 339 -2.15 2.36 -32.96
C ALA A 339 -3.09 1.98 -31.79
N GLU A 340 -4.27 2.59 -31.69
CA GLU A 340 -5.27 2.17 -30.69
C GLU A 340 -5.95 0.86 -31.08
N LYS A 341 -6.16 0.61 -32.37
CA LYS A 341 -6.68 -0.68 -32.89
C LYS A 341 -5.70 -1.82 -32.63
N GLU A 342 -4.40 -1.56 -32.79
CA GLU A 342 -3.32 -2.48 -32.43
C GLU A 342 -3.32 -2.80 -30.93
N ILE A 343 -3.44 -1.79 -30.06
CA ILE A 343 -3.54 -1.97 -28.60
C ILE A 343 -4.80 -2.76 -28.19
N VAL A 344 -5.94 -2.55 -28.85
CA VAL A 344 -7.15 -3.36 -28.60
C VAL A 344 -6.92 -4.82 -29.02
N ALA A 345 -6.34 -5.05 -30.20
CA ALA A 345 -6.07 -6.40 -30.69
C ALA A 345 -5.03 -7.16 -29.84
N PHE A 346 -4.04 -6.45 -29.27
CA PHE A 346 -3.13 -6.99 -28.26
C PHE A 346 -3.89 -7.37 -26.98
N TRP A 347 -4.74 -6.46 -26.47
CA TRP A 347 -5.51 -6.67 -25.25
C TRP A 347 -6.53 -7.81 -25.35
N GLU A 348 -7.05 -8.10 -26.55
CA GLU A 348 -7.95 -9.23 -26.83
C GLU A 348 -7.24 -10.59 -26.91
N LYS A 349 -5.92 -10.63 -27.13
CA LYS A 349 -5.17 -11.87 -27.42
C LYS A 349 -4.12 -12.22 -26.38
N GLU A 350 -3.30 -11.25 -25.98
CA GLU A 350 -2.08 -11.46 -25.20
C GLU A 350 -2.25 -11.11 -23.70
N VAL A 351 -3.41 -10.53 -23.34
CA VAL A 351 -3.73 -10.08 -21.97
C VAL A 351 -4.80 -10.99 -21.35
N HIS A 352 -4.34 -11.98 -20.59
CA HIS A 352 -5.21 -12.81 -19.77
C HIS A 352 -5.64 -12.04 -18.50
N GLN A 353 -6.82 -12.36 -17.99
CA GLN A 353 -7.44 -11.60 -16.90
C GLN A 353 -8.00 -12.52 -15.82
N TYR A 354 -7.78 -12.12 -14.57
CA TYR A 354 -8.19 -12.86 -13.39
C TYR A 354 -8.85 -11.95 -12.37
N GLN A 355 -9.85 -12.47 -11.67
CA GLN A 355 -10.50 -11.83 -10.54
C GLN A 355 -10.19 -12.62 -9.27
N VAL A 356 -10.01 -11.92 -8.14
CA VAL A 356 -10.04 -12.53 -6.82
C VAL A 356 -10.72 -11.64 -5.78
N SER A 357 -11.70 -12.22 -5.10
CA SER A 357 -12.31 -11.62 -3.90
C SER A 357 -11.51 -12.00 -2.65
N VAL A 358 -10.86 -11.00 -2.06
CA VAL A 358 -10.02 -11.13 -0.86
C VAL A 358 -10.79 -10.64 0.38
N SER A 359 -10.74 -11.44 1.44
CA SER A 359 -11.36 -11.17 2.73
C SER A 359 -10.32 -11.02 3.83
N SER A 360 -10.70 -10.42 4.96
CA SER A 360 -9.85 -10.35 6.16
C SER A 360 -9.41 -11.71 6.73
N ARG A 361 -10.04 -12.82 6.29
CA ARG A 361 -9.66 -14.20 6.65
C ARG A 361 -8.47 -14.73 5.84
N ASP A 362 -8.26 -14.25 4.62
CA ASP A 362 -7.22 -14.78 3.71
C ASP A 362 -5.81 -14.31 4.08
N PHE A 363 -5.74 -13.34 4.99
CA PHE A 363 -4.56 -12.84 5.67
C PHE A 363 -4.33 -13.52 7.04
N ARG A 364 -5.19 -14.44 7.49
CA ARG A 364 -5.00 -15.06 8.81
C ARG A 364 -3.83 -16.02 8.77
N ARG A 365 -3.05 -16.00 9.86
CA ARG A 365 -2.15 -17.10 10.22
C ARG A 365 -2.96 -18.40 10.21
N LYS A 366 -2.37 -19.52 9.80
CA LYS A 366 -2.78 -20.79 10.41
C LYS A 366 -2.59 -20.61 11.90
N GLU A 367 -3.63 -20.87 12.69
CA GLU A 367 -3.45 -21.04 14.14
C GLU A 367 -2.37 -22.11 14.32
N ALA A 368 -1.38 -21.82 15.17
CA ALA A 368 -0.40 -22.84 15.51
C ALA A 368 -1.18 -24.04 16.07
N PRO A 369 -0.87 -25.28 15.69
CA PRO A 369 -1.49 -26.44 16.33
C PRO A 369 -1.31 -26.29 17.84
N PRO A 370 -2.35 -26.61 18.65
CA PRO A 370 -2.30 -26.36 20.08
C PRO A 370 -1.03 -26.97 20.66
N ILE A 371 -0.33 -26.20 21.50
CA ILE A 371 0.81 -26.71 22.25
C ILE A 371 0.26 -27.88 23.06
N VAL A 372 0.67 -29.10 22.70
CA VAL A 372 0.54 -30.23 23.59
C VAL A 372 1.46 -29.91 24.75
N GLU A 373 0.90 -29.65 25.92
CA GLU A 373 1.67 -29.55 27.14
C GLU A 373 2.27 -30.93 27.36
N GLU A 374 3.57 -31.08 27.05
CA GLU A 374 4.29 -32.31 27.32
C GLU A 374 4.26 -32.55 28.83
N GLU A 375 3.59 -33.63 29.23
CA GLU A 375 3.51 -34.07 30.62
C GLU A 375 4.92 -34.39 31.10
N GLN A 376 5.57 -33.44 31.77
CA GLN A 376 6.81 -33.72 32.50
C GLN A 376 6.47 -34.58 33.71
N GLU A 377 6.55 -35.89 33.50
CA GLU A 377 6.44 -36.92 34.54
C GLU A 377 7.35 -36.56 35.71
N GLN A 378 6.76 -36.21 36.86
CA GLN A 378 7.48 -36.13 38.12
C GLN A 378 7.68 -37.54 38.67
N GLU A 379 8.63 -38.28 38.08
CA GLU A 379 9.31 -39.35 38.79
C GLU A 379 10.10 -38.73 39.96
N THR A 380 9.56 -38.83 41.16
CA THR A 380 10.29 -38.63 42.42
C THR A 380 10.13 -39.88 43.28
N GLU A 381 11.26 -40.39 43.77
CA GLU A 381 11.45 -41.67 44.47
C GLU A 381 10.63 -41.84 45.77
#